data_AF-A0A955TFB2-F1
#
_entry.id   AF-A0A955TFB2-F1
#
_cell.length_a   1.000
_cell.length_b   1.000
_cell.length_c   1.000
_cell.angle_alpha   90.00
_cell.angle_beta   90.00
_cell.angle_gamma   90.00
#
_symmetry.space_group_name_H-M   'P 1'
#
loop_
_entity.id
_entity.type
_entity.pdbx_description
1 polymer ?
#
loop_
_entity_poly.entity_id
_entity_poly.type
_entity_poly.pdbx_seq_one_letter_code
_entity_poly.pdbx_strand_id
1 'polypeptide(L)' 'MTLSSLIPDRIFALSSNIHVLPVVHGSGDMAHVVREIIVSRHIDCVVLPLPPSVQSLVEKGIDQLPVISLVVLPE' A
#
# COMPACT_ATOMS: atom_id res chain seq x y z
N MET A 1 24.13 6.67 23.21
CA MET A 1 23.20 5.97 22.30
C MET A 1 23.24 6.70 20.97
N THR A 2 24.01 6.21 20.01
CA THR A 2 24.16 6.86 18.70
C THR A 2 22.95 6.51 17.82
N LEU A 3 22.31 7.53 17.26
CA LEU A 3 21.17 7.42 16.33
C LEU A 3 21.47 6.63 15.04
N SER A 4 22.72 6.21 14.84
CA SER A 4 23.20 5.43 13.70
C SER A 4 22.77 3.96 13.69
N SER A 5 22.17 3.44 14.76
CA SER A 5 21.63 2.07 14.82
C SER A 5 20.15 1.97 14.44
N LEU A 6 19.48 3.08 14.18
CA LEU A 6 18.13 3.10 13.64
C LEU A 6 18.23 2.96 12.13
N ILE A 7 18.18 1.72 11.62
CA ILE A 7 17.99 1.46 10.20
C ILE A 7 16.64 2.11 9.82
N PRO A 8 16.60 3.17 8.97
CA PRO A 8 15.35 3.87 8.66
C PRO A 8 14.29 2.93 8.08
N ASP A 9 14.71 1.89 7.35
CA ASP A 9 13.83 0.84 6.80
C ASP A 9 13.09 0.00 7.83
N ARG A 10 13.51 0.02 9.11
CA ARG A 10 12.86 -0.75 10.18
C ARG A 10 11.78 0.00 10.93
N ILE A 11 11.72 1.33 10.81
CA ILE A 11 10.76 2.13 11.58
C ILE A 11 9.32 1.70 11.28
N PHE A 12 9.06 1.29 10.04
CA PHE A 12 7.76 0.79 9.62
C PHE A 12 7.76 -0.71 9.26
N ALA A 13 8.72 -1.49 9.76
CA ALA A 13 8.74 -2.94 9.56
C ALA A 13 8.07 -3.64 10.76
N LEU A 14 7.05 -4.46 10.51
CA LEU A 14 6.44 -5.33 11.53
C LEU A 14 7.19 -6.67 11.65
N SER A 15 7.82 -7.13 10.57
CA SER A 15 8.66 -8.32 10.53
C SER A 15 9.68 -8.23 9.39
N SER A 16 10.44 -9.28 9.12
CA SER A 16 11.35 -9.32 7.96
C SER A 16 10.63 -9.23 6.61
N ASN A 17 9.35 -9.61 6.56
CA ASN A 17 8.58 -9.73 5.33
C ASN A 17 7.36 -8.80 5.29
N ILE A 18 7.11 -8.05 6.36
CA ILE A 18 5.94 -7.17 6.49
C ILE A 18 6.43 -5.75 6.73
N HIS A 19 6.23 -4.92 5.72
CA HIS A 19 6.49 -3.48 5.76
C HIS A 19 5.16 -2.73 5.72
N VAL A 20 5.05 -1.69 6.55
CA VAL A 20 3.93 -0.76 6.60
C VAL A 20 4.39 0.53 5.95
N LEU A 21 3.55 1.13 5.11
CA LEU A 21 3.82 2.45 4.54
C LEU A 21 2.72 3.41 4.99
N PRO A 22 3.05 4.48 5.72
CA PRO A 22 2.05 5.48 6.08
C PRO A 22 1.60 6.23 4.83
N VAL A 23 0.29 6.41 4.69
CA VAL A 23 -0.30 7.19 3.61
C VAL A 23 -1.18 8.27 4.21
N VAL A 24 -0.93 9.53 3.85
CA VAL A 24 -1.79 10.66 4.18
C VAL A 24 -2.61 11.02 2.96
N HIS A 25 -3.93 10.96 3.08
CA HIS A 25 -4.85 11.36 2.02
C HIS A 25 -4.60 12.82 1.61
N GLY A 26 -4.60 13.09 0.30
CA GLY A 26 -4.33 14.42 -0.26
C GLY A 26 -2.85 14.82 -0.33
N SER A 27 -1.91 14.01 0.17
CA SER A 27 -0.48 14.30 0.07
C SER A 27 0.14 13.72 -1.21
N GLY A 28 0.47 14.60 -2.16
CA GLY A 28 1.16 14.23 -3.40
C GLY A 28 2.56 13.66 -3.16
N ASP A 29 3.32 14.24 -2.23
CA ASP A 29 4.67 13.76 -1.88
C ASP A 29 4.64 12.32 -1.34
N MET A 30 3.68 12.02 -0.45
CA MET A 30 3.52 10.66 0.05
C MET A 30 3.08 9.69 -1.04
N ALA A 31 2.14 10.10 -1.92
CA ALA A 31 1.71 9.26 -3.03
C ALA A 31 2.90 8.90 -3.96
N HIS A 32 3.77 9.87 -4.24
CA HIS A 32 4.97 9.65 -5.04
C HIS A 32 5.93 8.66 -4.37
N VAL A 33 6.27 8.88 -3.10
CA VAL A 33 7.20 8.01 -2.35
C VAL A 33 6.68 6.58 -2.24
N VAL A 34 5.40 6.40 -1.91
CA VAL A 34 4.78 5.07 -1.80
C VAL A 34 4.83 4.33 -3.14
N ARG A 35 4.51 5.01 -4.25
CA ARG A 35 4.62 4.44 -5.59
C ARG A 35 6.04 3.98 -5.91
N GLU A 36 7.04 4.83 -5.65
CA GLU A 36 8.45 4.49 -5.89
C GLU A 36 8.89 3.27 -5.06
N ILE A 37 8.47 3.16 -3.81
CA ILE A 37 8.76 1.99 -2.96
C ILE A 37 8.12 0.73 -3.54
N ILE A 38 6.85 0.79 -3.95
CA ILE A 38 6.12 -0.37 -4.49
C ILE A 38 6.75 -0.87 -5.80
N VAL A 39 7.15 0.05 -6.68
CA VAL A 39 7.71 -0.29 -8.00
C VAL A 39 9.17 -0.76 -7.91
N SER A 40 9.94 -0.25 -6.95
CA SER A 40 11.37 -0.58 -6.79
C SER A 40 11.64 -1.91 -6.08
N ARG A 41 10.63 -2.55 -5.49
CA ARG A 41 10.77 -3.78 -4.69
C ARG A 41 9.98 -4.93 -5.29
N HIS A 42 10.46 -6.15 -5.07
CA HIS A 42 9.65 -7.33 -5.33
C HIS A 42 8.66 -7.51 -4.17
N ILE A 43 7.38 -7.26 -4.43
CA ILE A 43 6.31 -7.34 -3.45
C ILE A 43 5.36 -8.46 -3.88
N ASP A 44 5.22 -9.48 -3.03
CA ASP A 44 4.34 -10.62 -3.30
C ASP A 44 2.86 -10.29 -3.01
N CYS A 45 2.58 -9.33 -2.13
CA CYS A 45 1.22 -8.97 -1.71
C CYS A 45 1.14 -7.53 -1.20
N VAL A 46 0.02 -6.85 -1.51
CA VAL A 46 -0.31 -5.51 -1.00
C VAL A 46 -1.61 -5.60 -0.21
N VAL A 47 -1.63 -5.01 0.98
CA VAL A 47 -2.82 -4.92 1.84
C VAL A 47 -3.26 -3.47 1.92
N LEU A 48 -4.52 -3.20 1.56
CA LEU A 48 -5.12 -1.86 1.61
C LEU A 48 -6.36 -1.89 2.50
N PRO A 49 -6.48 -0.99 3.49
CA PRO A 49 -7.73 -0.80 4.20
C PRO A 49 -8.72 -0.07 3.28
N LEU A 50 -9.73 -0.79 2.79
CA LEU A 50 -10.77 -0.22 1.93
C LEU A 50 -12.07 -0.02 2.71
N PRO A 51 -12.89 0.99 2.35
CA PRO A 51 -14.22 1.15 2.92
C PRO A 51 -15.08 -0.12 2.72
N PRO A 52 -15.88 -0.55 3.72
CA PRO A 52 -16.75 -1.73 3.54
C PRO A 52 -17.72 -1.62 2.35
N SER A 53 -18.10 -0.39 1.97
CA SER A 53 -18.97 -0.12 0.83
C SER A 53 -18.43 -0.59 -0.52
N VAL A 54 -17.11 -0.75 -0.66
CA VAL A 54 -16.50 -1.20 -1.93
C VAL A 54 -16.18 -2.70 -1.96
N GLN A 55 -16.34 -3.42 -0.84
CA GLN A 55 -15.89 -4.82 -0.71
C GLN A 55 -16.43 -5.70 -1.85
N SER A 56 -17.75 -5.79 -2.00
CA SER A 56 -18.35 -6.66 -3.02
C SER A 56 -18.01 -6.27 -4.46
N LEU A 57 -17.68 -4.99 -4.71
CA LEU A 57 -17.26 -4.53 -6.04
C LEU A 57 -15.81 -4.92 -6.31
N VAL A 58 -14.94 -4.81 -5.31
CA VAL A 58 -13.52 -5.21 -5.39
C VAL A 58 -13.40 -6.73 -5.56
N GLU A 59 -14.13 -7.51 -4.75
CA GLU A 59 -14.15 -8.98 -4.85
C GLU A 59 -14.56 -9.45 -6.25
N LYS A 60 -15.59 -8.83 -6.85
CA LYS A 60 -16.00 -9.11 -8.25
C LYS A 60 -14.92 -8.78 -9.28
N GLY A 61 -14.08 -7.78 -9.02
CA GLY A 61 -12.95 -7.44 -9.88
C GLY A 61 -11.83 -8.47 -9.76
N ILE A 62 -11.56 -8.94 -8.54
CA ILE A 62 -10.57 -10.00 -8.26
C ILE A 62 -10.94 -11.30 -9.00
N ASP A 63 -12.22 -11.69 -8.98
CA ASP A 63 -12.71 -12.88 -9.69
C ASP A 63 -12.52 -12.81 -11.22
N GLN A 64 -12.31 -11.61 -11.78
CA GLN A 64 -12.15 -11.37 -13.21
C GLN A 64 -10.69 -11.22 -13.64
N LEU A 65 -9.72 -11.35 -12.73
CA LEU A 65 -8.31 -11.28 -13.09
C LEU A 65 -7.97 -12.30 -14.22
N PRO A 66 -7.18 -11.89 -15.23
CA PRO A 66 -6.35 -10.68 -15.29
C PRO A 66 -7.03 -9.45 -15.93
N VAL A 67 -8.36 -9.43 -16.10
CA VAL A 67 -9.06 -8.27 -16.67
C VAL A 67 -8.93 -7.07 -15.73
N ILE A 68 -8.55 -5.90 -16.28
CA ILE A 68 -8.44 -4.67 -15.51
C ILE A 68 -9.84 -4.18 -15.12
N SER A 69 -10.09 -4.02 -13.83
CA SER A 69 -11.33 -3.50 -13.26
C SER A 69 -11.09 -2.20 -12.47
N LEU A 70 -12.07 -1.30 -12.44
CA LEU A 70 -12.03 -0.03 -11.69
C LEU A 70 -13.28 0.13 -10.81
N VAL A 71 -13.07 0.50 -9.54
CA VAL A 71 -14.14 0.91 -8.61
C VAL A 71 -13.93 2.37 -8.26
N VAL A 72 -14.98 3.19 -8.39
CA VAL A 72 -14.93 4.64 -8.13
C VAL A 72 -15.92 4.98 -7.01
N LEU A 73 -15.48 5.78 -6.04
CA LEU A 73 -16.33 6.37 -5.01
C LEU A 73 -16.53 7.86 -5.31
N PRO A 74 -17.73 8.42 -5.08
CA PRO A 74 -17.92 9.87 -5.10
C PRO A 74 -17.11 10.52 -3.95
N GLU A 75 -16.63 11.75 -4.18
CA GLU A 75 -16.03 12.61 -3.14
C GLU A 75 -17.05 13.07 -2.09
#